data_AF-A0A7L2PVL4-F1
#
_entry.id   AF-A0A7L2PVL4-F1
#
_cell.length_a   1.000
_cell.length_b   1.000
_cell.length_c   1.000
_cell.angle_alpha   90.00
_cell.angle_beta   90.00
_cell.angle_gamma   90.00
#
_symmetry.space_group_name_H-M   'P 1'
#
loop_
_entity.id
_entity.type
_entity.pdbx_description
1 polymer ?
#
loop_
_entity_poly.entity_id
_entity_poly.type
_entity_poly.pdbx_seq_one_letter_code
_entity_poly.pdbx_strand_id
1 'polypeptide(L)'
;QEEATQSSLCKCLKGRPLSKIGTIAWMVTLSDAVHNFIDGLAIGASFTLSLLQGLSTSIAILCEEFPHELGDFVILLNAGMSTRQALFFNFLSACSCYIGLAFGILVGNNFAPNIIFAIAGGMFLYISLADM
;
A
#
# COMPACT_ATOMS: atom_id res chain seq x y z
N GLN A 1 23.50 -2.81 15.61
CA GLN A 1 23.71 -1.69 14.65
C GLN A 1 22.37 -1.25 14.02
N GLU A 2 21.26 -1.31 14.76
CA GLU A 2 19.91 -0.90 14.31
C GLU A 2 19.47 0.45 14.91
N GLU A 3 20.15 0.96 15.94
CA GLU A 3 19.77 2.20 16.63
C GLU A 3 20.00 3.49 15.82
N ALA A 4 20.84 3.47 14.78
CA ALA A 4 21.20 4.67 14.04
C ALA A 4 20.10 5.15 13.07
N THR A 5 19.33 4.24 12.48
CA THR A 5 18.22 4.58 11.58
C THR A 5 17.02 5.13 12.37
N GLN A 6 16.84 4.66 13.62
CA GLN A 6 15.74 5.07 14.49
C GLN A 6 15.96 6.48 15.09
N SER A 7 17.22 6.88 15.33
CA SER A 7 17.59 8.19 15.88
C SER A 7 17.32 9.37 14.93
N SER A 8 17.48 9.18 13.62
CA SER A 8 17.26 10.24 12.63
C SER A 8 15.77 10.49 12.34
N LEU A 9 14.95 9.43 12.33
CA LEU A 9 13.50 9.51 12.11
C LEU A 9 12.77 10.20 13.28
N CYS A 10 13.30 10.05 14.51
CA CYS A 10 12.67 10.52 15.75
C CYS A 10 12.60 12.05 15.93
N LYS A 11 13.34 12.86 15.16
CA LYS A 11 13.26 14.33 15.28
C LYS A 11 12.11 14.95 14.48
N CYS A 12 11.68 14.35 13.36
CA CYS A 12 10.60 14.89 12.53
C CYS A 12 9.20 14.47 12.99
N LEU A 13 9.08 13.26 13.54
CA LEU A 13 7.84 12.69 14.06
C LEU A 13 7.63 13.12 15.51
N LYS A 14 7.24 14.39 15.71
CA LYS A 14 6.87 14.96 17.02
C LYS A 14 5.55 14.33 17.50
N GLY A 15 5.59 13.08 17.95
CA GLY A 15 4.44 12.25 18.34
C GLY A 15 4.74 11.37 19.57
N ARG A 16 3.77 10.55 19.98
CA ARG A 16 3.96 9.61 21.10
C ARG A 16 5.07 8.59 20.75
N PRO A 17 5.82 8.08 21.73
CA PRO A 17 6.83 7.05 21.48
C PRO A 17 6.17 5.81 20.87
N LEU A 18 6.79 5.24 19.83
CA LEU A 18 6.21 4.15 19.05
C LEU A 18 5.91 2.89 19.86
N SER A 19 6.58 2.72 21.00
CA SER A 19 6.35 1.64 21.97
C SER A 19 5.00 1.71 22.69
N LYS A 20 4.25 2.82 22.55
CA LYS A 20 2.90 3.00 23.13
C LYS A 20 1.78 3.00 22.08
N ILE A 21 2.10 2.77 20.81
CA ILE A 21 1.11 2.69 19.73
C ILE A 21 0.47 1.31 19.75
N GLY A 22 -0.85 1.23 19.54
CA GLY A 22 -1.55 -0.05 19.49
C GLY A 22 -1.06 -0.95 18.34
N THR A 23 -1.00 -2.25 18.57
CA THR A 23 -0.58 -3.26 17.57
C THR A 23 -1.35 -3.17 16.26
N ILE A 24 -2.62 -2.73 16.32
CA ILE A 24 -3.49 -2.52 15.16
C ILE A 24 -2.84 -1.56 14.15
N ALA A 25 -2.13 -0.52 14.60
CA ALA A 25 -1.47 0.41 13.68
C ALA A 25 -0.44 -0.28 12.78
N TRP A 26 0.35 -1.20 13.36
CA TRP A 26 1.35 -1.94 12.61
C TRP A 26 0.74 -2.98 11.68
N MET A 27 -0.34 -3.62 12.12
CA MET A 27 -1.09 -4.56 11.29
C MET A 27 -1.69 -3.85 10.07
N VAL A 28 -2.31 -2.68 10.28
CA VAL A 28 -2.88 -1.85 9.20
C VAL A 28 -1.79 -1.40 8.24
N THR A 29 -0.72 -0.76 8.72
CA THR A 29 0.37 -0.30 7.83
C THR A 29 1.01 -1.43 7.03
N LEU A 30 1.17 -2.63 7.62
CA LEU A 30 1.71 -3.78 6.90
C LEU A 30 0.72 -4.33 5.86
N SER A 31 -0.56 -4.44 6.22
CA SER A 31 -1.61 -4.89 5.32
C SER A 31 -1.74 -3.96 4.12
N ASP A 32 -1.77 -2.66 4.39
CA ASP A 32 -1.83 -1.60 3.39
C ASP A 32 -0.61 -1.62 2.45
N ALA A 33 0.60 -1.86 2.96
CA ALA A 33 1.78 -2.03 2.12
C ALA A 33 1.70 -3.27 1.21
N VAL A 34 1.03 -4.35 1.63
CA VAL A 34 0.81 -5.52 0.77
C VAL A 34 -0.25 -5.22 -0.29
N HIS A 35 -1.31 -4.51 0.09
CA HIS A 35 -2.37 -4.07 -0.81
C HIS A 35 -1.81 -3.19 -1.94
N ASN A 36 -1.16 -2.09 -1.56
CA ASN A 36 -0.51 -1.16 -2.47
C ASN A 36 0.50 -1.85 -3.40
N PHE A 37 1.26 -2.85 -2.91
CA PHE A 37 2.15 -3.64 -3.75
C PHE A 37 1.40 -4.44 -4.84
N ILE A 38 0.28 -5.06 -4.50
CA ILE A 38 -0.54 -5.85 -5.44
C ILE A 38 -1.18 -4.93 -6.48
N ASP A 39 -1.63 -3.76 -6.05
CA ASP A 39 -2.15 -2.71 -6.93
C ASP A 39 -1.10 -2.26 -7.94
N GLY A 40 0.09 -1.96 -7.46
CA GLY A 40 1.24 -1.67 -8.31
C GLY A 40 1.48 -2.79 -9.32
N LEU A 41 1.47 -4.05 -8.87
CA LEU A 41 1.66 -5.22 -9.73
C LEU A 41 0.61 -5.28 -10.84
N ALA A 42 -0.66 -5.02 -10.51
CA ALA A 42 -1.77 -4.99 -11.46
C ALA A 42 -1.62 -3.85 -12.48
N ILE A 43 -1.27 -2.64 -12.02
CA ILE A 43 -0.99 -1.50 -12.91
C ILE A 43 0.14 -1.85 -13.87
N GLY A 44 1.25 -2.38 -13.34
CA GLY A 44 2.43 -2.73 -14.12
C GLY A 44 2.12 -3.77 -15.20
N ALA A 45 1.39 -4.83 -14.83
CA ALA A 45 0.95 -5.85 -15.76
C ALA A 45 0.00 -5.29 -16.83
N SER A 46 -0.95 -4.42 -16.47
CA SER A 46 -1.86 -3.78 -17.43
C SER A 46 -1.13 -2.94 -18.47
N PHE A 47 -0.08 -2.22 -18.08
CA PHE A 47 0.74 -1.46 -19.04
C PHE A 47 1.52 -2.35 -20.02
N THR A 48 1.81 -3.61 -19.67
CA THR A 48 2.42 -4.56 -20.62
C THR A 48 1.45 -5.03 -21.69
N LEU A 49 0.14 -4.99 -21.42
CA LEU A 49 -0.88 -5.35 -22.40
C LEU A 49 -1.19 -4.20 -23.37
N SER A 50 -1.52 -3.03 -22.84
CA SER A 50 -1.73 -1.82 -23.65
C SER A 50 -1.73 -0.56 -22.79
N LEU A 51 -1.42 0.59 -23.42
CA LEU A 51 -1.47 1.90 -22.76
C LEU A 51 -2.88 2.19 -22.19
N LEU A 52 -3.94 1.88 -22.95
CA LEU A 52 -5.31 2.17 -22.55
C LEU A 52 -5.73 1.32 -21.34
N GLN A 53 -5.34 0.04 -21.30
CA GLN A 53 -5.62 -0.82 -20.14
C GLN A 53 -4.81 -0.39 -18.92
N GLY A 54 -3.51 -0.08 -19.08
CA GLY A 54 -2.70 0.47 -18.00
C GLY A 54 -3.29 1.73 -17.38
N LEU A 55 -3.71 2.69 -18.22
CA LEU A 55 -4.40 3.90 -17.77
C LEU A 55 -5.73 3.59 -17.08
N SER A 56 -6.56 2.71 -17.65
CA SER A 56 -7.84 2.32 -17.06
C SER A 56 -7.67 1.68 -15.69
N THR A 57 -6.73 0.74 -15.53
CA THR A 57 -6.43 0.07 -14.26
C THR A 57 -5.87 1.05 -13.24
N SER A 58 -4.98 1.96 -13.65
CA SER A 58 -4.43 3.00 -12.76
C SER A 58 -5.51 3.92 -12.21
N ILE A 59 -6.48 4.32 -13.05
CA ILE A 59 -7.59 5.17 -12.62
C ILE A 59 -8.52 4.41 -11.68
N ALA A 60 -8.81 3.14 -11.96
CA ALA A 60 -9.64 2.31 -11.10
C ALA A 60 -9.03 2.18 -9.70
N ILE A 61 -7.74 1.84 -9.64
CA ILE A 61 -6.98 1.71 -8.38
C ILE A 61 -6.88 3.05 -7.65
N LEU A 62 -6.61 4.15 -8.35
CA LEU A 62 -6.60 5.47 -7.71
C LEU A 62 -7.94 5.79 -7.04
N CYS A 63 -9.05 5.37 -7.64
CA CYS A 63 -10.39 5.59 -7.08
C CYS A 63 -10.67 4.73 -5.83
N GLU A 64 -10.08 3.55 -5.70
CA GLU A 64 -10.26 2.69 -4.51
C GLU A 64 -9.26 3.00 -3.40
N GLU A 65 -8.03 3.39 -3.75
CA GLU A 65 -6.99 3.73 -2.78
C GLU A 65 -7.24 5.08 -2.10
N PHE A 66 -7.86 6.05 -2.79
CA PHE A 66 -8.17 7.36 -2.18
C PHE A 66 -9.03 7.25 -0.90
N PRO A 67 -10.19 6.54 -0.91
CA PRO A 67 -10.95 6.32 0.32
C PRO A 67 -10.25 5.35 1.29
N HIS A 68 -9.52 4.34 0.80
CA HIS A 68 -8.81 3.36 1.63
C HIS A 68 -7.76 4.04 2.52
N GLU A 69 -6.85 4.80 1.92
CA GLU A 69 -5.78 5.55 2.60
C GLU A 69 -6.34 6.57 3.61
N LEU A 70 -7.48 7.21 3.31
CA LEU A 70 -8.17 8.08 4.26
C LEU A 70 -8.71 7.31 5.47
N GLY A 71 -9.21 6.08 5.26
CA GLY A 71 -9.64 5.18 6.33
C GLY A 71 -8.49 4.78 7.23
N ASP A 72 -7.38 4.32 6.64
CA ASP A 72 -6.18 3.93 7.36
C ASP A 72 -5.59 5.07 8.18
N PHE A 73 -5.56 6.28 7.61
CA PHE A 73 -5.14 7.47 8.33
C PHE A 73 -5.97 7.69 9.62
N VAL A 74 -7.29 7.50 9.57
CA VAL A 74 -8.17 7.62 10.73
C VAL A 74 -7.91 6.50 11.74
N ILE A 75 -7.70 5.26 11.29
CA ILE A 75 -7.39 4.12 12.17
C ILE A 75 -6.05 4.33 12.88
N LEU A 76 -5.03 4.81 12.18
CA LEU A 76 -3.70 5.11 12.75
C LEU A 76 -3.78 6.19 13.83
N LEU A 77 -4.57 7.25 13.60
CA LEU A 77 -4.85 8.27 14.62
C LEU A 77 -5.52 7.66 15.86
N ASN A 78 -6.54 6.82 15.66
CA ASN A 78 -7.26 6.16 16.74
C ASN A 78 -6.39 5.16 17.52
N ALA A 79 -5.42 4.53 16.85
CA ALA A 79 -4.43 3.64 17.47
C ALA A 79 -3.34 4.40 18.27
N GLY A 80 -3.38 5.74 18.27
CA GLY A 80 -2.56 6.59 19.12
C GLY A 80 -1.37 7.26 18.43
N MET A 81 -1.28 7.19 17.10
CA MET A 81 -0.28 7.96 16.33
C MET A 81 -0.62 9.44 16.28
N SER A 82 0.40 10.31 16.20
CA SER A 82 0.17 11.71 15.84
C SER A 82 -0.12 11.85 14.34
N THR A 83 -0.75 12.95 13.93
CA THR A 83 -1.04 13.27 12.52
C THR A 83 0.18 13.09 11.60
N ARG A 84 1.37 13.51 12.06
CA ARG A 84 2.61 13.36 11.27
C ARG A 84 3.08 11.92 11.19
N GLN A 85 2.91 11.14 12.25
CA GLN A 85 3.24 9.71 12.26
C GLN A 85 2.29 8.95 11.34
N ALA A 86 0.99 9.15 11.49
CA ALA A 86 -0.02 8.50 10.66
C ALA A 86 0.21 8.79 9.17
N LEU A 87 0.36 10.07 8.77
CA LEU A 87 0.66 10.43 7.38
C LEU A 87 1.96 9.81 6.86
N PHE A 88 3.00 9.76 7.69
CA PHE A 88 4.28 9.20 7.29
C PHE A 88 4.19 7.69 7.05
N PHE A 89 3.51 6.95 7.93
CA PHE A 89 3.37 5.50 7.78
C PHE A 89 2.44 5.12 6.63
N ASN A 90 1.31 5.83 6.43
CA ASN A 90 0.45 5.71 5.24
C ASN A 90 1.24 5.95 3.95
N PHE A 91 2.00 7.05 3.89
CA PHE A 91 2.77 7.36 2.70
C PHE A 91 3.87 6.32 2.45
N LEU A 92 4.45 5.77 3.52
CA LEU A 92 5.48 4.75 3.41
C LEU A 92 4.91 3.41 2.90
N SER A 93 3.71 3.01 3.33
CA SER A 93 3.01 1.84 2.78
C SER A 93 2.63 2.06 1.32
N ALA A 94 2.10 3.24 0.95
CA ALA A 94 1.80 3.60 -0.44
C ALA A 94 3.02 3.49 -1.39
N CYS A 95 4.23 3.77 -0.89
CA CYS A 95 5.45 3.65 -1.71
C CYS A 95 5.71 2.22 -2.21
N SER A 96 5.14 1.20 -1.57
CA SER A 96 5.23 -0.19 -2.02
C SER A 96 4.58 -0.41 -3.40
N CYS A 97 3.62 0.42 -3.80
CA CYS A 97 2.98 0.40 -5.10
C CYS A 97 3.98 0.59 -6.24
N TYR A 98 4.97 1.47 -6.09
CA TYR A 98 6.02 1.63 -7.11
C TYR A 98 6.89 0.37 -7.27
N ILE A 99 7.11 -0.36 -6.17
CA ILE A 99 7.84 -1.63 -6.20
C ILE A 99 6.98 -2.65 -6.96
N GLY A 100 5.70 -2.77 -6.60
CA GLY A 100 4.72 -3.60 -7.31
C GLY A 100 4.68 -3.32 -8.80
N LEU A 101 4.62 -2.05 -9.19
CA LEU A 101 4.64 -1.58 -10.58
C LEU A 101 5.86 -2.09 -11.35
N ALA A 102 7.06 -1.93 -10.78
CA ALA A 102 8.29 -2.40 -11.40
C ALA A 102 8.28 -3.92 -11.60
N PHE A 103 7.83 -4.67 -10.59
CA PHE A 103 7.66 -6.12 -10.70
C PHE A 103 6.58 -6.50 -11.73
N GLY A 104 5.48 -5.76 -11.80
CA GLY A 104 4.37 -6.02 -12.71
C GLY A 104 4.79 -5.86 -14.17
N ILE A 105 5.61 -4.86 -14.47
CA ILE A 105 6.20 -4.65 -15.80
C ILE A 105 7.21 -5.77 -16.13
N LEU A 106 8.11 -6.09 -15.20
CA LEU A 106 9.14 -7.12 -15.40
C LEU A 106 8.55 -8.51 -15.60
N VAL A 107 7.58 -8.89 -14.77
CA VAL A 107 6.93 -10.20 -14.79
C VAL A 107 5.90 -10.26 -15.90
N GLY A 108 5.08 -9.22 -16.13
CA GLY A 108 4.05 -9.22 -17.17
C GLY A 108 4.59 -9.40 -18.60
N ASN A 109 5.84 -9.02 -18.84
CA ASN A 109 6.50 -9.22 -20.14
C ASN A 109 7.05 -10.64 -20.34
N ASN A 110 7.27 -11.42 -19.27
CA ASN A 110 7.89 -12.75 -19.31
C ASN A 110 6.92 -13.89 -18.92
N PHE A 111 5.95 -13.60 -18.07
CA PHE A 111 4.92 -14.49 -17.55
C PHE A 111 3.56 -14.00 -18.01
N ALA A 112 2.62 -14.92 -18.26
CA ALA A 112 1.28 -14.58 -18.70
C ALA A 112 0.60 -13.61 -17.69
N PRO A 113 0.29 -12.36 -18.09
CA PRO A 113 -0.27 -11.33 -17.19
C PRO A 113 -1.62 -11.74 -16.57
N ASN A 114 -2.28 -12.76 -17.13
CA ASN A 114 -3.49 -13.37 -16.60
C ASN A 114 -3.34 -13.90 -15.15
N ILE A 115 -2.17 -14.39 -14.75
CA ILE A 115 -1.96 -14.88 -13.37
C ILE A 115 -1.92 -13.69 -12.39
N ILE A 116 -1.29 -12.59 -12.80
CA ILE A 116 -1.24 -11.36 -12.00
C ILE A 116 -2.67 -10.83 -11.79
N PHE A 117 -3.47 -10.78 -12.86
CA PHE A 117 -4.87 -10.34 -12.75
C PHE A 117 -5.74 -11.30 -11.93
N ALA A 118 -5.49 -12.61 -11.99
CA ALA A 118 -6.22 -13.57 -11.16
C ALA A 118 -5.92 -13.37 -9.66
N ILE A 119 -4.66 -13.09 -9.31
CA ILE A 119 -4.27 -12.79 -7.93
C ILE A 119 -4.86 -11.44 -7.49
N ALA A 120 -4.71 -10.38 -8.29
CA ALA A 120 -5.22 -9.06 -7.98
C ALA A 120 -6.76 -9.06 -7.83
N GLY A 121 -7.48 -9.66 -8.78
CA GLY A 121 -8.93 -9.81 -8.71
C GLY A 121 -9.39 -10.67 -7.53
N GLY A 122 -8.63 -11.70 -7.15
CA GLY A 122 -8.90 -12.52 -5.97
C GLY A 122 -8.75 -11.73 -4.66
N MET A 123 -7.76 -10.85 -4.57
CA MET A 123 -7.56 -9.97 -3.42
C MET A 123 -8.67 -8.93 -3.29
N PHE A 124 -9.07 -8.28 -4.39
CA PHE A 124 -10.22 -7.37 -4.36
C PHE A 124 -11.51 -8.06 -3.92
N LEU A 125 -11.75 -9.29 -4.37
CA LEU A 125 -12.89 -10.08 -3.90
C LEU A 125 -12.78 -10.44 -2.42
N TYR A 126 -11.60 -10.84 -1.93
CA TYR A 126 -11.39 -11.15 -0.52
C TYR A 126 -11.68 -9.94 0.36
N ILE A 127 -11.12 -8.78 0.02
CA ILE A 127 -11.29 -7.55 0.80
C ILE A 127 -12.77 -7.13 0.79
N SER A 128 -13.42 -7.17 -0.37
CA SER A 128 -14.84 -6.83 -0.50
C SER A 128 -15.78 -7.78 0.27
N LEU A 129 -15.39 -9.05 0.50
CA LEU A 129 -16.24 -10.07 1.12
C LEU A 129 -15.91 -10.34 2.59
N ALA A 130 -14.66 -10.17 3.00
CA ALA A 130 -14.16 -10.55 4.33
C ALA A 130 -13.78 -9.35 5.19
N ASP A 131 -13.45 -8.21 4.57
CA ASP A 131 -12.92 -7.03 5.27
C ASP A 131 -13.87 -5.80 5.20
N MET A 132 -14.96 -5.89 4.42
CA MET A 132 -16.15 -5.02 4.51
C MET A 132 -17.24 -5.63 5.38
#